data_AF-A0A835MG97-F1
#
_entry.id   AF-A0A835MG97-F1
#
_cell.length_a   1.000
_cell.length_b   1.000
_cell.length_c   1.000
_cell.angle_alpha   90.00
_cell.angle_beta   90.00
_cell.angle_gamma   90.00
#
_symmetry.space_group_name_H-M   'P 1'
#
loop_
_entity.id
_entity.type
_entity.pdbx_description
1 polymer ?
#
loop_
_entity_poly.entity_id
_entity_poly.type
_entity_poly.pdbx_seq_one_letter_code
_entity_poly.pdbx_strand_id
1 'polypeptide(L)' 'MARDRDEGAWNLAMAGGTCLGLVARTVGDDIVPLVMPFIEENITKADWRQREAATYAFGSIMEGPSPDKLTSIVNVA' A
#
# COMPACT_ATOMS: atom_id res chain seq x y z
N MET A 1 -8.35 -23.09 -18.23
CA MET A 1 -8.29 -23.03 -16.75
C MET A 1 -6.83 -22.81 -16.36
N ALA A 2 -6.46 -21.63 -15.88
CA ALA A 2 -5.11 -21.35 -15.39
C ALA A 2 -5.21 -20.63 -14.04
N ARG A 3 -5.88 -21.27 -13.06
CA ARG A 3 -6.11 -20.73 -11.71
C ARG A 3 -5.24 -21.43 -10.65
N ASP A 4 -4.02 -21.82 -10.99
CA ASP A 4 -3.06 -22.39 -10.02
C ASP A 4 -1.65 -21.82 -10.23
N ARG A 5 -1.52 -20.49 -10.37
CA ARG A 5 -0.25 -19.86 -10.00
C ARG A 5 -0.27 -19.62 -8.51
N ASP A 6 -0.02 -20.69 -7.78
CA ASP A 6 0.64 -20.73 -6.48
C ASP A 6 0.35 -19.48 -5.62
N GLU A 7 -0.89 -19.38 -5.14
CA GLU A 7 -1.41 -18.23 -4.38
C GLU A 7 -0.61 -18.01 -3.07
N GLY A 8 0.20 -19.00 -2.65
CA GLY A 8 1.13 -18.93 -1.52
C GLY A 8 2.61 -18.73 -1.89
N ALA A 9 2.99 -18.73 -3.17
CA ALA A 9 4.37 -18.52 -3.56
C ALA A 9 4.75 -17.04 -3.47
N TRP A 10 5.79 -16.75 -2.66
CA TRP A 10 6.38 -15.42 -2.56
C TRP A 10 6.66 -14.82 -3.95
N ASN A 11 6.09 -13.65 -4.20
CA ASN A 11 6.12 -13.01 -5.50
C ASN A 11 6.57 -11.54 -5.38
N LEU A 12 6.76 -10.89 -6.52
CA LEU A 12 7.27 -9.52 -6.57
C LEU A 12 6.35 -8.52 -5.84
N ALA A 13 5.04 -8.73 -5.88
CA ALA A 13 4.10 -7.86 -5.17
C ALA A 13 4.29 -7.98 -3.65
N MET A 14 4.40 -9.19 -3.11
CA MET A 14 4.69 -9.41 -1.69
C MET A 14 6.03 -8.80 -1.26
N ALA A 15 7.07 -8.93 -2.09
CA ALA A 15 8.35 -8.28 -1.84
C ALA A 15 8.23 -6.75 -1.84
N GLY A 16 7.45 -6.19 -2.77
CA GLY A 16 7.18 -4.77 -2.86
C GLY A 16 6.48 -4.22 -1.62
N GLY A 17 5.40 -4.86 -1.17
CA GLY A 17 4.67 -4.44 0.05
C GLY A 17 5.53 -4.55 1.30
N THR A 18 6.31 -5.63 1.43
CA THR A 18 7.24 -5.81 2.56
C THR A 18 8.31 -4.72 2.56
N CYS A 19 8.89 -4.41 1.40
CA CYS A 19 9.86 -3.32 1.26
C CYS A 19 9.21 -1.97 1.66
N LEU A 20 8.03 -1.68 1.14
CA LEU A 20 7.30 -0.44 1.44
C LEU A 20 6.98 -0.31 2.94
N GLY A 21 6.59 -1.40 3.60
CA GLY A 21 6.34 -1.40 5.04
C GLY A 21 7.62 -1.19 5.87
N LEU A 22 8.76 -1.76 5.45
CA LEU A 22 10.04 -1.48 6.09
C LEU A 22 10.45 -0.01 5.92
N VAL A 23 10.23 0.56 4.74
CA VAL A 23 10.47 1.98 4.49
C VAL A 23 9.58 2.84 5.38
N ALA A 24 8.27 2.55 5.45
CA ALA A 24 7.32 3.28 6.28
C ALA A 24 7.73 3.30 7.76
N ARG A 25 8.18 2.16 8.29
CA ARG A 25 8.71 2.06 9.67
C ARG A 25 10.03 2.79 9.88
N THR A 26 10.81 2.97 8.83
CA THR A 26 12.13 3.64 8.89
C THR A 26 11.99 5.15 8.83
N VAL A 27 11.15 5.67 7.93
CA VAL A 27 11.01 7.12 7.69
C VAL A 27 9.81 7.74 8.41
N GLY A 28 8.88 6.94 8.91
CA GLY A 28 7.69 7.42 9.63
C GLY A 28 6.81 8.29 8.74
N ASP A 29 6.46 9.48 9.22
CA ASP A 29 5.47 10.37 8.61
C ASP A 29 5.81 10.83 7.19
N ASP A 30 7.11 10.87 6.85
CA ASP A 30 7.59 11.36 5.56
C ASP A 30 7.18 10.46 4.38
N ILE A 31 6.80 9.20 4.64
CA ILE A 31 6.33 8.28 3.59
C ILE A 31 4.95 8.67 3.05
N VAL A 32 4.10 9.27 3.89
CA VAL A 32 2.70 9.55 3.60
C VAL A 32 2.54 10.44 2.35
N PRO A 33 3.14 11.64 2.26
CA PRO A 33 2.99 12.49 1.09
C PRO A 33 3.55 11.88 -0.20
N LEU A 34 4.44 10.87 -0.10
CA LEU A 34 5.02 10.20 -1.26
C LEU A 34 4.11 9.12 -1.83
N VAL A 35 3.39 8.40 -0.96
CA VAL A 35 2.58 7.24 -1.35
C VAL A 35 1.11 7.61 -1.59
N MET A 36 0.58 8.61 -0.88
CA MET A 36 -0.82 9.03 -1.03
C MET A 36 -1.23 9.41 -2.47
N PRO A 37 -0.41 10.12 -3.27
CA PRO A 37 -0.78 10.42 -4.67
C PRO A 37 -0.99 9.17 -5.51
N PHE A 38 -0.16 8.13 -5.30
CA PHE A 38 -0.33 6.85 -5.98
C PHE A 38 -1.63 6.16 -5.56
N ILE A 39 -1.98 6.20 -4.28
CA ILE A 39 -3.21 5.58 -3.77
C ILE A 39 -4.43 6.29 -4.35
N GLU A 40 -4.50 7.61 -4.21
CA GLU A 40 -5.62 8.43 -4.69
C GLU A 40 -5.85 8.29 -6.20
N GLU A 41 -4.77 8.26 -6.99
CA GLU A 41 -4.85 8.11 -8.44
C GLU A 41 -5.38 6.72 -8.84
N ASN A 42 -5.04 5.66 -8.11
CA ASN A 42 -5.25 4.28 -8.55
C ASN A 42 -6.43 3.56 -7.88
N ILE A 43 -6.85 3.98 -6.68
CA ILE A 43 -7.90 3.29 -5.89
C ILE A 43 -9.27 3.28 -6.57
N THR A 44 -9.56 4.27 -7.42
CA THR A 44 -10.85 4.40 -8.13
C THR A 44 -10.80 3.90 -9.58
N LYS A 45 -9.63 3.47 -10.09
CA LYS A 45 -9.49 3.08 -11.50
C LYS A 45 -10.28 1.82 -11.82
N ALA A 46 -10.72 1.70 -13.07
CA ALA A 46 -11.48 0.54 -13.55
C ALA A 46 -10.66 -0.76 -13.57
N ASP A 47 -9.34 -0.67 -13.77
CA ASP A 47 -8.41 -1.80 -13.70
C ASP A 47 -8.25 -2.28 -12.25
N TRP A 48 -8.67 -3.53 -12.00
CA TRP A 48 -8.61 -4.13 -10.67
C TRP A 48 -7.19 -4.26 -10.14
N ARG A 49 -6.18 -4.43 -11.01
CA ARG A 49 -4.78 -4.54 -10.58
C ARG A 49 -4.26 -3.23 -10.00
N GLN A 50 -4.71 -2.10 -10.56
CA GLN A 50 -4.32 -0.78 -10.06
C GLN A 50 -5.00 -0.49 -8.72
N ARG A 51 -6.27 -0.87 -8.57
CA ARG A 51 -6.97 -0.79 -7.28
C ARG A 51 -6.31 -1.65 -6.22
N GLU A 52 -6.00 -2.91 -6.55
CA GLU A 52 -5.34 -3.84 -5.63
C GLU A 52 -3.96 -3.32 -5.21
N ALA A 53 -3.16 -2.81 -6.15
CA ALA A 53 -1.87 -2.20 -5.83
C ALA A 53 -2.02 -0.98 -4.90
N ALA A 54 -3.03 -0.13 -5.11
CA ALA A 54 -3.32 1.01 -4.25
C ALA A 54 -3.73 0.57 -2.83
N THR A 55 -4.63 -0.42 -2.72
CA THR A 55 -5.02 -1.00 -1.42
C THR A 55 -3.83 -1.63 -0.70
N TYR A 56 -2.97 -2.33 -1.43
CA TYR A 56 -1.79 -2.96 -0.86
C TYR A 56 -0.75 -1.94 -0.38
N ALA A 57 -0.53 -0.86 -1.14
CA ALA A 57 0.31 0.26 -0.74
C ALA A 57 -0.23 0.97 0.50
N PHE A 58 -1.54 1.23 0.55
CA PHE A 58 -2.21 1.81 1.72
C PHE A 58 -2.00 0.97 2.97
N GLY A 59 -2.27 -0.34 2.90
CA GLY A 59 -2.05 -1.27 4.02
C GLY A 59 -0.58 -1.32 4.47
N SER A 60 0.36 -1.26 3.53
CA SER A 60 1.80 -1.35 3.81
C SER A 60 2.34 -0.13 4.59
N ILE A 61 1.74 1.05 4.44
CA ILE A 61 2.19 2.27 5.15
C ILE A 61 1.46 2.53 6.47
N MET A 62 0.50 1.69 6.87
CA MET A 62 -0.26 1.89 8.12
C MET A 62 0.56 1.64 9.39
N GLU A 63 1.75 1.06 9.27
CA GLU A 63 2.69 0.85 10.37
C GLU A 63 3.96 1.67 10.13
N GLY A 64 4.29 2.58 11.05
CA GLY A 64 5.46 3.44 10.96
C GLY A 64 5.14 4.92 11.23
N PRO A 65 4.23 5.54 10.45
CA PRO A 65 3.78 6.91 10.71
C PRO A 65 3.12 7.06 12.08
N SER A 66 3.09 8.29 12.58
CA SER A 66 2.48 8.66 13.86
C SER A 66 0.95 8.46 13.81
N PRO A 67 0.32 8.09 14.95
CA PRO A 67 -1.13 7.89 15.01
C PRO A 67 -1.94 9.11 14.56
N ASP A 68 -1.45 10.33 14.84
CA ASP A 68 -2.09 11.57 14.42
C ASP A 68 -2.09 11.70 12.89
N LYS A 69 -0.95 11.37 12.26
CA LYS A 69 -0.84 11.38 10.79
C LYS A 69 -1.71 10.32 10.16
N LEU A 70 -1.73 9.11 10.70
CA LEU A 70 -2.60 8.02 10.23
C LEU A 70 -4.07 8.40 10.36
N THR A 71 -4.49 8.95 11.50
CA THR A 71 -5.88 9.38 11.75
C THR A 71 -6.34 10.41 10.72
N SER A 72 -5.46 11.33 10.32
CA SER A 72 -5.77 12.30 9.26
C SER A 72 -6.01 11.67 7.90
N ILE A 73 -5.41 10.51 7.61
CA ILE A 73 -5.59 9.77 6.36
C ILE A 73 -6.89 8.97 6.42
N VAL A 74 -7.16 8.27 7.53
CA VAL A 74 -8.37 7.41 7.64
C VAL A 74 -9.65 8.23 7.68
N ASN A 75 -9.63 9.44 8.26
CA ASN A 75 -10.81 10.32 8.27
C ASN A 75 -11.09 10.99 6.91
N VAL A 76 -10.17 10.92 5.96
CA VAL A 76 -10.34 11.45 4.60
C VAL A 76 -10.88 10.39 3.64
N ALA A 77 -10.72 9.11 3.97
CA ALA A 77 -11.26 7.96 3.23
C ALA A 77 -12.73 7.68 3.60
#